data_AF-A0A973DWQ0-F1
#
_entry.id   AF-A0A973DWQ0-F1
#
_cell.length_a   1.000
_cell.length_b   1.000
_cell.length_c   1.000
_cell.angle_alpha   90.00
_cell.angle_beta   90.00
_cell.angle_gamma   90.00
#
_symmetry.space_group_name_H-M   'P 1'
#
loop_
_entity.id
_entity.type
_entity.pdbx_description
1 polymer ?
#
loop_
_entity_poly.entity_id
_entity_poly.type
_entity_poly.pdbx_seq_one_letter_code
_entity_poly.pdbx_strand_id
1 'polypeptide(L)'
;MSEEQSKSRRGGRSGGRAARVSARTNPAPVYLSTLHRAVGPIDLLGPEGVQEIHNAAMTILETTGIEFRDPVALADWKKFGADVQDQRVRIDREMLMDL
;
A
#
# COMPACT_ATOMS: atom_id res chain seq x y z
N MET A 1 63.67 -24.70 38.36
CA MET A 1 63.68 -25.71 37.29
C MET A 1 62.26 -26.19 37.11
N SER A 2 61.52 -25.97 36.04
CA SER A 2 61.64 -25.15 34.84
C SER A 2 60.16 -24.96 34.42
N GLU A 3 59.76 -23.75 34.04
CA GLU A 3 59.20 -23.43 32.71
C GLU A 3 58.27 -24.54 32.15
N GLU A 4 57.03 -24.27 31.74
CA GLU A 4 56.74 -23.22 30.77
C GLU A 4 55.24 -22.94 30.64
N GLN A 5 54.93 -21.67 30.39
CA GLN A 5 53.63 -21.15 29.98
C GLN A 5 53.17 -21.79 28.66
N SER A 6 51.88 -22.10 28.55
CA SER A 6 51.20 -22.03 27.25
C SER A 6 50.01 -21.08 27.32
N LYS A 7 50.29 -19.80 27.02
CA LYS A 7 49.31 -18.80 26.61
C LYS A 7 48.64 -19.29 25.32
N SER A 8 47.47 -19.93 25.40
CA SER A 8 46.64 -20.15 24.21
C SER A 8 45.91 -18.85 23.84
N ARG A 9 46.68 -17.91 23.29
CA ARG A 9 46.14 -16.87 22.42
C ARG A 9 45.58 -17.57 21.18
N ARG A 10 44.24 -17.65 21.10
CA ARG A 10 43.42 -17.45 19.88
C ARG A 10 42.01 -17.97 20.13
N GLY A 11 41.24 -17.23 20.94
CA GLY A 11 39.79 -17.17 20.79
C GLY A 11 39.42 -16.45 19.48
N GLY A 12 39.92 -16.96 18.37
CA GLY A 12 39.77 -16.38 17.05
C GLY A 12 38.65 -17.10 16.29
N ARG A 13 37.49 -16.42 16.19
CA ARG A 13 36.60 -16.52 15.01
C ARG A 13 35.91 -17.88 14.77
N SER A 14 35.25 -18.49 15.77
CA SER A 14 34.43 -19.69 15.53
C SER A 14 33.07 -19.39 14.84
N GLY A 15 32.56 -18.15 14.91
CA GLY A 15 31.27 -17.79 14.31
C GLY A 15 31.27 -17.64 12.78
N GLY A 16 32.44 -17.41 12.17
CA GLY A 16 32.52 -17.11 10.73
C GLY A 16 32.26 -18.31 9.83
N ARG A 17 32.62 -19.53 10.26
CA ARG A 17 32.38 -20.75 9.46
C ARG A 17 30.90 -21.09 9.43
N ALA A 18 30.23 -21.04 10.57
CA ALA A 18 28.80 -21.29 10.67
C ALA A 18 27.99 -20.27 9.84
N ALA A 19 28.32 -18.97 9.95
CA ALA A 19 27.69 -17.92 9.16
C ALA A 19 27.96 -18.05 7.65
N ARG A 20 29.16 -18.48 7.24
CA ARG A 20 29.49 -18.76 5.83
C ARG A 20 28.77 -20.00 5.29
N VAL A 21 28.54 -21.00 6.14
CA VAL A 21 27.76 -22.20 5.77
C VAL A 21 26.29 -21.81 5.63
N SER A 22 25.70 -21.10 6.60
CA SER A 22 24.29 -20.69 6.53
C SER A 22 23.99 -19.78 5.33
N ALA A 23 24.90 -18.85 4.99
CA ALA A 23 24.76 -17.98 3.82
C ALA A 23 24.85 -18.75 2.49
N ARG A 24 25.53 -19.91 2.45
CA ARG A 24 25.60 -20.77 1.26
C ARG A 24 24.44 -21.74 1.16
N THR A 25 23.93 -22.23 2.29
CA THR A 25 22.88 -23.26 2.32
C THR A 25 21.47 -22.67 2.34
N ASN A 26 21.33 -21.37 2.63
CA ASN A 26 20.06 -20.67 2.62
C ASN A 26 20.05 -19.61 1.51
N PRO A 27 19.75 -19.99 0.25
CA PRO A 27 19.58 -19.00 -0.81
C PRO A 27 18.45 -18.04 -0.44
N ALA A 28 18.60 -16.76 -0.80
CA ALA A 28 17.55 -15.79 -0.59
C ALA A 28 16.28 -16.24 -1.32
N PRO A 29 15.08 -16.04 -0.74
CA PRO A 29 13.85 -16.35 -1.42
C PRO A 29 13.79 -15.55 -2.72
N VAL A 30 13.67 -16.26 -3.85
CA VAL A 30 13.47 -15.64 -5.16
C VAL A 30 11.97 -15.43 -5.34
N TYR A 31 11.56 -14.17 -5.40
CA TYR A 31 10.17 -13.81 -5.69
C TYR A 31 9.96 -13.70 -7.20
N LEU A 32 8.77 -14.08 -7.64
CA LEU A 32 8.35 -13.80 -9.02
C LEU A 32 8.24 -12.28 -9.22
N SER A 33 8.53 -11.83 -10.44
CA SER A 33 8.30 -10.45 -10.84
C SER A 33 6.81 -10.12 -10.86
N THR A 34 6.49 -8.83 -11.01
CA THR A 34 5.12 -8.37 -11.24
C THR A 34 4.43 -9.20 -12.33
N LEU A 35 3.21 -9.65 -12.04
CA LEU A 35 2.42 -10.46 -12.96
C LEU A 35 2.01 -9.64 -14.19
N HIS A 36 2.40 -10.08 -15.37
CA HIS A 36 1.86 -9.58 -16.64
C HIS A 36 0.76 -10.53 -17.11
N ARG A 37 -0.49 -10.04 -17.12
CA ARG A 37 -1.66 -10.83 -17.49
C ARG A 37 -1.68 -11.05 -19.00
N ALA A 38 -1.72 -12.31 -19.44
CA ALA A 38 -1.77 -12.67 -20.87
C ALA A 38 -3.20 -12.67 -21.47
N VAL A 39 -4.23 -12.54 -20.64
CA VAL A 39 -5.64 -12.54 -21.04
C VAL A 39 -6.30 -11.21 -20.71
N GLY A 40 -7.24 -10.73 -21.54
CA GLY A 40 -7.97 -9.49 -21.28
C GLY A 40 -8.96 -9.61 -20.10
N PRO A 41 -9.42 -8.48 -19.51
CA PRO A 41 -10.53 -8.47 -18.56
C PRO A 41 -11.82 -9.02 -19.20
N ILE A 42 -12.70 -9.57 -18.37
CA ILE A 42 -14.05 -9.94 -18.78
C ILE A 42 -14.93 -8.72 -18.48
N ASP A 43 -15.57 -8.18 -19.51
CA ASP A 43 -16.54 -7.10 -19.36
C ASP A 43 -17.95 -7.68 -19.22
N LEU A 44 -18.60 -7.39 -18.10
CA LEU A 44 -19.95 -7.88 -17.77
C LEU A 44 -21.05 -6.84 -18.02
N LEU A 45 -20.70 -5.55 -18.03
CA LEU A 45 -21.66 -4.45 -18.00
C LEU A 45 -21.70 -3.70 -19.35
N GLY A 46 -20.59 -3.70 -20.09
CA GLY A 46 -20.44 -2.88 -21.29
C GLY A 46 -20.43 -1.38 -20.98
N PRO A 47 -20.30 -0.53 -22.02
CA PRO A 47 -20.17 0.92 -21.84
C PRO A 47 -21.39 1.58 -21.20
N GLU A 48 -22.59 1.13 -21.55
CA GLU A 48 -23.86 1.69 -21.05
C GLU A 48 -24.04 1.40 -19.56
N GLY A 49 -23.85 0.16 -19.12
CA GLY A 49 -23.97 -0.22 -17.71
C GLY A 49 -22.94 0.49 -16.83
N VAL A 50 -21.73 0.74 -17.35
CA VAL A 50 -20.73 1.57 -16.66
C VAL A 50 -21.23 3.00 -16.49
N GLN A 51 -21.84 3.58 -17.52
CA GLN A 51 -22.39 4.94 -17.46
C GLN A 51 -23.57 5.06 -16.48
N GLU A 52 -24.43 4.05 -16.41
CA GLU A 52 -25.53 4.01 -15.43
C GLU A 52 -25.01 3.99 -13.99
N ILE A 53 -24.06 3.10 -13.70
CA ILE A 53 -23.43 3.03 -12.37
C ILE A 53 -22.73 4.34 -12.05
N HIS A 54 -22.04 4.92 -13.02
CA HIS A 54 -21.38 6.21 -12.86
C HIS A 54 -22.37 7.31 -12.49
N ASN A 55 -23.47 7.45 -13.22
CA ASN A 55 -24.50 8.46 -12.93
C ASN A 55 -25.17 8.23 -11.56
N ALA A 56 -25.42 6.96 -11.20
CA ALA A 56 -25.96 6.61 -9.88
C ALA A 56 -24.99 6.98 -8.75
N ALA A 57 -23.68 6.72 -8.94
CA ALA A 57 -22.65 7.09 -7.98
C ALA A 57 -22.58 8.61 -7.79
N MET A 58 -22.58 9.39 -8.88
CA MET A 58 -22.60 10.86 -8.82
C MET A 58 -23.82 11.36 -8.04
N THR A 59 -25.00 10.82 -8.35
CA THR A 59 -26.26 11.19 -7.66
C THR A 59 -26.18 10.93 -6.16
N ILE A 60 -25.58 9.81 -5.75
CA ILE A 60 -25.40 9.48 -4.32
C ILE A 60 -24.47 10.48 -3.65
N LEU A 61 -23.35 10.85 -4.29
CA LEU A 61 -22.38 11.80 -3.75
C LEU A 61 -22.96 13.22 -3.60
N GLU A 62 -23.79 13.64 -4.55
CA GLU A 62 -24.48 14.94 -4.52
C GLU A 62 -25.60 14.97 -3.46
N THR A 63 -26.46 13.95 -3.43
CA THR A 63 -27.67 13.97 -2.58
C THR A 63 -27.38 13.53 -1.14
N THR A 64 -26.70 12.39 -1.00
CA THR A 64 -26.42 11.75 0.28
C THR A 64 -25.09 12.23 0.83
N GLY A 65 -24.05 12.28 0.00
CA GLY A 65 -22.68 12.60 0.43
C GLY A 65 -22.02 11.50 1.26
N ILE A 66 -20.77 11.75 1.68
CA ILE A 66 -19.94 10.81 2.44
C ILE A 66 -19.59 11.43 3.79
N GLU A 67 -19.58 10.61 4.86
CA GLU A 67 -19.07 11.04 6.16
C GLU A 67 -17.56 10.90 6.25
N PHE A 68 -16.88 12.01 6.50
CA PHE A 68 -15.45 12.06 6.80
C PHE A 68 -15.27 12.32 8.30
N ARG A 69 -14.67 11.36 9.00
CA ARG A 69 -14.40 11.45 10.45
C ARG A 69 -13.03 12.08 10.77
N ASP A 70 -12.26 12.40 9.75
CA ASP A 70 -10.96 13.07 9.89
C ASP A 70 -11.14 14.59 9.70
N PRO A 71 -10.80 15.41 10.71
CA PRO A 71 -10.89 16.86 10.59
C PRO A 71 -10.01 17.45 9.48
N VAL A 72 -8.89 16.79 9.11
CA VAL A 72 -8.03 17.25 8.01
C VAL A 72 -8.75 17.11 6.68
N ALA A 73 -9.39 15.96 6.45
CA ALA A 73 -10.17 15.72 5.24
C ALA A 73 -11.34 16.71 5.10
N LEU A 74 -12.06 16.99 6.20
CA LEU A 74 -13.14 17.98 6.21
C LEU A 74 -12.63 19.38 5.84
N ALA A 75 -11.45 19.77 6.35
CA ALA A 75 -10.84 21.05 6.04
C ALA A 75 -10.43 21.13 4.55
N ASP A 76 -9.89 20.06 3.98
CA ASP A 76 -9.48 20.03 2.58
C ASP A 76 -10.70 20.08 1.64
N TRP A 77 -11.74 19.28 1.89
CA TRP A 77 -12.99 19.35 1.13
C TRP A 77 -13.62 20.74 1.16
N LYS A 78 -13.60 21.41 2.32
CA LYS A 78 -14.07 22.78 2.44
C LYS A 78 -13.24 23.79 1.63
N LYS A 79 -11.93 23.58 1.49
CA LYS A 79 -11.06 24.42 0.64
C LYS A 79 -11.36 24.23 -0.85
N PHE A 80 -11.66 23.00 -1.26
CA PHE A 80 -12.05 22.68 -2.63
C PHE A 80 -13.49 23.14 -2.96
N GLY A 81 -14.24 23.60 -1.96
CA GLY A 81 -15.57 24.20 -2.12
C GLY A 81 -16.74 23.22 -1.95
N ALA A 82 -16.49 22.01 -1.43
CA ALA A 82 -17.55 21.04 -1.18
C ALA A 82 -18.47 21.50 -0.03
N ASP A 83 -19.74 21.10 -0.07
CA ASP A 83 -20.69 21.38 1.00
C ASP A 83 -20.43 20.45 2.19
N VAL A 84 -19.85 20.99 3.26
CA VAL A 84 -19.52 20.26 4.48
C VAL A 84 -20.48 20.64 5.60
N GLN A 85 -21.32 19.69 5.99
CA GLN A 85 -22.27 19.78 7.10
C GLN A 85 -21.80 18.87 8.24
N ASP A 86 -21.23 19.45 9.29
CA ASP A 86 -20.52 18.76 10.37
C ASP A 86 -19.44 17.79 9.85
N GLN A 87 -19.79 16.50 9.74
CA GLN A 87 -18.91 15.43 9.27
C GLN A 87 -19.30 14.91 7.90
N ARG A 88 -20.41 15.40 7.32
CA ARG A 88 -20.94 14.94 6.03
C ARG A 88 -20.54 15.90 4.92
N VAL A 89 -19.91 15.38 3.89
CA VAL A 89 -19.44 16.13 2.71
C VAL A 89 -20.29 15.72 1.52
N ARG A 90 -20.99 16.69 0.92
CA ARG A 90 -21.65 16.55 -0.39
C ARG A 90 -20.73 17.13 -1.46
N ILE A 91 -20.52 16.36 -2.51
CA ILE A 91 -19.58 16.69 -3.59
C ILE A 91 -20.40 16.77 -4.87
N ASP A 92 -20.33 17.91 -5.55
CA ASP A 92 -20.98 18.14 -6.83
C ASP A 92 -20.24 17.39 -7.96
N ARG A 93 -20.94 16.86 -8.99
CA ARG A 93 -20.25 16.10 -10.05
C ARG A 93 -19.24 16.95 -10.81
N GLU A 94 -19.51 18.23 -11.00
CA GLU A 94 -18.60 19.11 -11.74
C GLU A 94 -17.28 19.25 -11.00
N MET A 95 -17.35 19.42 -9.67
CA MET A 95 -16.17 19.45 -8.81
C MET A 95 -15.41 18.13 -8.83
N LEU A 96 -16.11 17.00 -8.75
CA LEU A 96 -15.46 15.69 -8.69
C LEU A 96 -14.75 15.31 -10.00
N MET A 97 -15.23 15.84 -11.13
CA MET A 97 -14.64 15.57 -12.45
C MET A 97 -13.47 16.48 -12.82
N ASP A 98 -13.36 17.64 -12.17
CA ASP A 98 -12.26 18.60 -12.40
C ASP A 98 -11.01 18.29 -11.56
N LEU A 99 -11.17 17.50 -10.48
CA LEU A 99 -10.10 17.12 -9.56
C LEU A 99 -9.16 16.05 -10.13
#